data_AF-A0A146LQD1-F1
#
_entry.id   AF-A0A146LQD1-F1
#
_cell.length_a   1.000
_cell.length_b   1.000
_cell.length_c   1.000
_cell.angle_alpha   90.00
_cell.angle_beta   90.00
_cell.angle_gamma   90.00
#
_symmetry.space_group_name_H-M   'P 1'
#
loop_
_entity.id
_entity.type
_entity.pdbx_description
1 polymer ?
#
loop_
_entity_poly.entity_id
_entity_poly.type
_entity_poly.pdbx_seq_one_letter_code
_entity_poly.pdbx_strand_id
1 'polypeptide(L)'
;ICDTMNEGSQDILERYALATGFSQSSCNNIPSFNESIKLYKYTSYYNGMARPWFYQTCTEFGFYTTASSRRGFFGSDLFLSYYVDRCKQVFGEQFNLQKLSDGIKRTNSLYGGLNMQVTNVVFVQGSLDPWSELGIRTSKPGAPAIVIDGTTHCQDMYPPSDSDPQSLKDARKEISNLIGKWISMS
;
A
#
# COMPACT_ATOMS: atom_id res chain seq x y z
N ILE A 1 -1.19 12.07 16.87
CA ILE A 1 -0.04 11.40 16.21
C ILE A 1 1.15 12.34 16.14
N CYS A 2 1.12 13.43 15.36
CA CYS A 2 2.27 14.35 15.28
C CYS A 2 2.63 14.96 16.64
N ASP A 3 1.63 15.43 17.39
CA ASP A 3 1.86 15.96 18.75
C ASP A 3 2.46 14.90 19.67
N THR A 4 1.89 13.68 19.65
CA THR A 4 2.38 12.51 20.39
C THR A 4 3.82 12.12 20.04
N MET A 5 4.20 12.18 18.76
CA MET A 5 5.54 11.84 18.30
C MET A 5 6.57 12.95 18.58
N ASN A 6 6.12 14.20 18.73
CA ASN A 6 6.97 15.36 19.01
C ASN A 6 7.06 15.70 20.50
N GLU A 7 6.32 14.99 21.36
CA GLU A 7 6.31 15.25 22.79
C GLU A 7 7.63 14.80 23.43
N GLY A 8 8.49 15.74 23.85
CA GLY A 8 9.87 15.45 24.29
C GLY A 8 10.01 14.69 25.61
N SER A 9 8.90 14.44 26.33
CA SER A 9 8.89 13.87 27.68
C SER A 9 8.95 12.34 27.73
N GLN A 10 8.70 11.65 26.61
CA GLN A 10 8.61 10.19 26.52
C GLN A 10 9.64 9.61 25.54
N ASP A 11 9.99 8.34 25.74
CA ASP A 11 10.86 7.63 24.81
C ASP A 11 10.21 7.49 23.42
N ILE A 12 11.02 7.37 22.36
CA ILE A 12 10.51 7.23 21.00
C ILE A 12 9.62 5.98 20.82
N LEU A 13 9.90 4.89 21.53
CA LEU A 13 9.08 3.67 21.47
C LEU A 13 7.76 3.84 22.21
N GLU A 14 7.75 4.58 23.33
CA GLU A 14 6.51 4.91 24.06
C GLU A 14 5.60 5.81 23.23
N ARG A 15 6.17 6.86 22.62
CA ARG A 15 5.44 7.74 21.71
C ARG A 15 4.87 7.00 20.51
N TYR A 16 5.66 6.10 19.93
CA TYR A 16 5.21 5.26 18.83
C TYR A 16 4.06 4.34 19.27
N ALA A 17 4.18 3.70 20.43
CA ALA A 17 3.12 2.85 20.98
C ALA A 17 1.83 3.64 21.24
N LEU A 18 1.93 4.86 21.78
CA LEU A 18 0.79 5.75 21.98
C LEU A 18 0.16 6.20 20.65
N ALA A 19 0.98 6.62 19.69
CA ALA A 19 0.54 7.13 18.38
C ALA A 19 -0.15 6.07 17.52
N THR A 20 0.22 4.80 17.69
CA THR A 20 -0.34 3.65 16.96
C THR A 20 -1.50 2.97 17.70
N GLY A 21 -1.87 3.46 18.89
CA GLY A 21 -2.91 2.85 19.71
C GLY A 21 -2.47 1.54 20.40
N PHE A 22 -1.17 1.22 20.44
CA PHE A 22 -0.59 0.18 21.28
C PHE A 22 -0.53 0.54 22.77
N SER A 23 -1.07 1.70 23.17
CA SER A 23 -1.41 2.00 24.56
C SER A 23 -2.59 1.15 25.03
N GLN A 24 -2.36 -0.16 25.17
CA GLN A 24 -3.15 -1.01 26.06
C GLN A 24 -2.18 -1.76 26.96
N SER A 25 -2.62 -2.00 28.20
CA SER A 25 -1.90 -2.62 29.32
C SER A 25 -1.43 -4.07 29.10
N SER A 26 -1.48 -4.55 27.87
CA SER A 26 -0.89 -5.81 27.44
C SER A 26 -0.14 -5.54 26.14
N CYS A 27 1.11 -5.99 26.04
CA CYS A 27 1.73 -6.23 24.73
C CYS A 27 0.70 -7.02 23.91
N ASN A 28 0.05 -6.36 22.95
CA ASN A 28 -0.81 -7.07 22.02
C ASN A 28 0.07 -8.14 21.41
N ASN A 29 -0.21 -9.40 21.69
CA ASN A 29 0.57 -10.52 21.19
C ASN A 29 0.60 -10.37 19.67
N ILE A 30 1.70 -9.84 19.13
CA ILE A 30 1.93 -9.81 17.70
C ILE A 30 1.84 -11.28 17.30
N PRO A 31 0.87 -11.66 16.43
CA PRO A 31 0.66 -13.06 16.12
C PRO A 31 1.99 -13.64 15.70
N SER A 32 2.41 -14.69 16.40
CA SER A 32 3.60 -15.44 16.03
C SER A 32 3.48 -15.88 14.56
N PHE A 33 4.59 -16.22 13.93
CA PHE A 33 4.57 -16.70 12.55
C PHE A 33 3.47 -17.76 12.34
N ASN A 34 3.41 -18.75 13.22
CA ASN A 34 2.44 -19.85 13.18
C ASN A 34 0.99 -19.39 13.38
N GLU A 35 0.74 -18.43 14.28
CA GLU A 35 -0.61 -17.87 14.46
C GLU A 35 -1.04 -17.08 13.23
N SER A 36 -0.11 -16.34 12.60
CA SER A 36 -0.39 -15.68 11.32
C SER A 36 -0.74 -16.70 10.24
N ILE A 37 -0.04 -17.83 10.14
CA ILE A 37 -0.36 -18.90 9.17
C ILE A 37 -1.76 -19.45 9.42
N LYS A 38 -2.12 -19.70 10.68
CA LYS A 38 -3.47 -20.18 11.04
C LYS A 38 -4.53 -19.20 10.55
N LEU A 39 -4.34 -17.89 10.78
CA LEU A 39 -5.27 -16.86 10.32
C LEU A 39 -5.52 -16.93 8.81
N TYR A 40 -4.46 -17.03 8.00
CA TYR A 40 -4.59 -17.06 6.54
C TYR A 40 -5.05 -18.42 5.99
N LYS A 41 -4.98 -19.50 6.78
CA LYS A 41 -5.55 -20.81 6.39
C LYS A 41 -7.07 -20.86 6.52
N TYR A 42 -7.69 -20.03 7.36
CA TYR A 42 -9.14 -20.03 7.49
C TYR A 42 -9.81 -19.58 6.18
N THR A 43 -10.58 -20.49 5.59
CA THR A 43 -11.32 -20.29 4.33
C THR A 43 -12.75 -19.81 4.54
N SER A 44 -13.14 -19.58 5.80
CA SER A 44 -14.45 -19.04 6.13
C SER A 44 -14.65 -17.66 5.50
N TYR A 45 -15.85 -17.43 4.95
CA TYR A 45 -16.26 -16.14 4.41
C TYR A 45 -16.07 -15.00 5.42
N TYR A 46 -16.23 -15.29 6.72
CA TYR A 46 -16.06 -14.33 7.81
C TYR A 46 -14.60 -13.84 8.00
N ASN A 47 -13.62 -14.49 7.37
CA ASN A 47 -12.21 -14.04 7.36
C ASN A 47 -11.95 -12.90 6.35
N GLY A 48 -13.00 -12.45 5.65
CA GLY A 48 -12.98 -11.26 4.81
C GLY A 48 -11.97 -11.31 3.66
N MET A 49 -11.45 -10.14 3.30
CA MET A 49 -10.57 -9.95 2.13
C MET A 49 -9.09 -10.29 2.39
N ALA A 50 -8.70 -10.58 3.63
CA ALA A 50 -7.30 -10.79 3.99
C ALA A 50 -6.69 -12.00 3.25
N ARG A 51 -7.38 -13.15 3.22
CA ARG A 51 -6.89 -14.35 2.55
C ARG A 51 -6.86 -14.21 1.01
N PRO A 52 -7.91 -13.72 0.33
CA PRO A 52 -7.86 -13.47 -1.11
C PRO A 52 -6.75 -12.48 -1.50
N TRP A 53 -6.60 -11.37 -0.76
CA TRP A 53 -5.52 -10.42 -0.99
C TRP A 53 -4.14 -11.08 -0.82
N PHE A 54 -3.97 -11.86 0.25
CA PHE A 54 -2.72 -12.57 0.48
C PHE A 54 -2.41 -13.56 -0.65
N TYR A 55 -3.42 -14.25 -1.19
CA TYR A 55 -3.26 -15.12 -2.35
C TYR A 55 -2.75 -14.35 -3.59
N GLN A 56 -3.32 -13.18 -3.90
CA GLN A 56 -2.87 -12.37 -5.02
C GLN A 56 -1.44 -11.86 -4.84
N THR A 57 -1.04 -11.46 -3.64
CA THR A 57 0.36 -11.07 -3.39
C THR A 57 1.31 -12.25 -3.57
N CYS A 58 0.90 -13.48 -3.22
CA CYS A 58 1.69 -14.71 -3.42
C CYS A 58 1.74 -15.22 -4.87
N THR A 59 0.91 -14.70 -5.77
CA THR A 59 0.77 -15.25 -7.14
C THR A 59 0.89 -14.24 -8.27
N GLU A 60 0.68 -12.95 -8.00
CA GLU A 60 0.56 -11.92 -9.04
C GLU A 60 1.35 -10.67 -8.72
N PHE A 61 1.30 -10.15 -7.48
CA PHE A 61 1.78 -8.80 -7.19
C PHE A 61 3.11 -8.73 -6.43
N GLY A 62 3.40 -9.68 -5.53
CA GLY A 62 4.58 -9.61 -4.67
C GLY A 62 4.65 -8.35 -3.81
N PHE A 63 3.48 -7.85 -3.38
CA PHE A 63 3.32 -6.57 -2.69
C PHE A 63 3.78 -6.66 -1.22
N TYR A 64 5.09 -6.74 -1.01
CA TYR A 64 5.71 -6.98 0.30
C TYR A 64 6.65 -5.85 0.71
N THR A 65 6.53 -5.42 1.96
CA THR A 65 7.41 -4.42 2.56
C THR A 65 8.53 -5.13 3.32
N THR A 66 9.76 -5.01 2.85
CA THR A 66 10.95 -5.58 3.52
C THR A 66 11.68 -4.52 4.33
N ALA A 67 12.29 -4.90 5.44
CA ALA A 67 13.19 -4.06 6.23
C ALA A 67 14.61 -4.61 6.12
N SER A 68 15.44 -3.95 5.32
CA SER A 68 16.83 -4.35 5.05
C SER A 68 17.86 -3.29 5.45
N SER A 69 17.41 -2.12 5.93
CA SER A 69 18.29 -1.01 6.28
C SER A 69 18.73 -1.07 7.73
N ARG A 70 20.01 -1.31 7.97
CA ARG A 70 20.62 -1.26 9.32
C ARG A 70 20.54 0.10 10.01
N ARG A 71 20.26 1.16 9.25
CA ARG A 71 20.11 2.55 9.76
C ARG A 71 18.65 3.00 9.77
N GLY A 72 17.71 2.15 9.35
CA GLY A 72 16.29 2.46 9.33
C GLY A 72 15.63 2.17 10.67
N PHE A 73 14.54 2.87 10.96
CA PHE A 73 13.73 2.70 12.18
C PHE A 73 13.21 1.26 12.35
N PHE A 74 12.99 0.54 11.24
CA PHE A 74 12.39 -0.81 11.23
C PHE A 74 13.41 -1.97 11.30
N GLY A 75 14.70 -1.67 11.53
CA GLY A 75 15.74 -2.70 11.64
C GLY A 75 16.03 -3.45 10.32
N SER A 76 16.61 -4.64 10.45
CA SER A 76 17.11 -5.42 9.29
C SER A 76 16.67 -6.88 9.28
N ASP A 77 15.54 -7.22 9.89
CA ASP A 77 15.15 -8.61 10.16
C ASP A 77 13.92 -9.09 9.36
N LEU A 78 13.40 -8.27 8.43
CA LEU A 78 12.22 -8.61 7.63
C LEU A 78 12.57 -8.73 6.14
N PHE A 79 12.85 -9.96 5.71
CA PHE A 79 13.28 -10.28 4.35
C PHE A 79 12.14 -10.83 3.49
N LEU A 80 12.31 -10.81 2.17
CA LEU A 80 11.34 -11.39 1.22
C LEU A 80 11.08 -12.89 1.49
N SER A 81 12.09 -13.63 1.94
CA SER A 81 11.96 -15.06 2.29
C SER A 81 10.86 -15.32 3.31
N TYR A 82 10.69 -14.44 4.30
CA TYR A 82 9.62 -14.51 5.29
C TYR A 82 8.25 -14.59 4.61
N TYR A 83 8.00 -13.74 3.60
CA TYR A 83 6.73 -13.72 2.88
C TYR A 83 6.55 -14.95 2.00
N VAL A 84 7.59 -15.35 1.28
CA VAL A 84 7.57 -16.54 0.42
C VAL A 84 7.29 -17.80 1.24
N ASP A 85 7.90 -17.95 2.41
CA ASP A 85 7.65 -19.11 3.28
C ASP A 85 6.24 -19.08 3.86
N ARG A 86 5.66 -17.90 4.13
CA ARG A 86 4.23 -17.80 4.48
C ARG A 86 3.33 -18.24 3.33
N CYS A 87 3.64 -17.85 2.08
CA CYS A 87 2.90 -18.30 0.92
C CYS A 87 2.89 -19.82 0.79
N LYS A 88 4.07 -20.46 0.94
CA LYS A 88 4.19 -21.93 0.96
C LYS A 88 3.35 -22.55 2.07
N GLN A 89 3.48 -22.04 3.29
CA GLN A 89 2.80 -22.59 4.45
C GLN A 89 1.27 -22.48 4.37
N VAL A 90 0.74 -21.41 3.76
CA VAL A 90 -0.71 -21.18 3.63
C VAL A 90 -1.30 -21.90 2.42
N PHE A 91 -0.65 -21.86 1.26
CA PHE A 91 -1.23 -22.29 -0.02
C PHE A 91 -0.57 -23.53 -0.65
N GLY A 92 0.57 -23.99 -0.12
CA GLY A 92 1.30 -25.18 -0.54
C GLY A 92 2.70 -24.88 -1.13
N GLU A 93 3.57 -25.89 -1.17
CA GLU A 93 4.98 -25.78 -1.58
C GLU A 93 5.21 -25.20 -2.99
N GLN A 94 4.21 -25.32 -3.87
CA GLN A 94 4.25 -24.72 -5.19
C GLN A 94 4.26 -23.17 -5.17
N PHE A 95 3.82 -22.53 -4.07
CA PHE A 95 3.84 -21.08 -3.88
C PHE A 95 5.21 -20.58 -3.43
N ASN A 96 6.23 -20.93 -4.21
CA ASN A 96 7.63 -20.58 -3.98
C ASN A 96 8.05 -19.31 -4.74
N LEU A 97 9.32 -18.91 -4.55
CA LEU A 97 9.87 -17.69 -5.16
C LEU A 97 9.78 -17.69 -6.69
N GLN A 98 9.93 -18.85 -7.34
CA GLN A 98 9.84 -18.96 -8.79
C GLN A 98 8.42 -18.65 -9.27
N LYS A 99 7.40 -19.31 -8.68
CA LYS A 99 5.99 -19.04 -9.00
C LYS A 99 5.63 -17.57 -8.78
N LEU A 100 6.10 -16.99 -7.67
CA LEU A 100 5.88 -15.58 -7.39
C LEU A 100 6.54 -14.68 -8.46
N SER A 101 7.81 -14.92 -8.79
CA SER A 101 8.54 -14.15 -9.80
C SER A 101 7.88 -14.21 -11.17
N ASP A 102 7.45 -15.41 -11.59
CA ASP A 102 6.77 -15.60 -12.86
C ASP A 102 5.39 -14.93 -12.88
N GLY A 103 4.68 -14.98 -11.76
CA GLY A 103 3.44 -14.24 -11.54
C GLY A 103 3.60 -12.74 -11.72
N ILE A 104 4.58 -12.15 -11.03
CA ILE A 104 4.91 -10.71 -11.13
C ILE A 104 5.27 -10.33 -12.57
N LYS A 105 6.09 -11.13 -13.25
CA LYS A 105 6.44 -10.91 -14.66
C LYS A 105 5.21 -10.96 -15.56
N ARG A 106 4.33 -11.95 -15.35
CA ARG A 106 3.08 -12.09 -16.11
C ARG A 106 2.18 -10.87 -15.91
N THR A 107 1.96 -10.45 -14.67
CA THR A 107 1.14 -9.29 -14.33
C THR A 107 1.67 -8.02 -14.99
N ASN A 108 2.97 -7.75 -14.85
CA ASN A 108 3.58 -6.56 -15.47
C ASN A 108 3.58 -6.62 -17.00
N SER A 109 3.71 -7.81 -17.61
CA SER A 109 3.61 -7.97 -19.05
C SER A 109 2.19 -7.73 -19.56
N LEU A 110 1.18 -8.17 -18.79
CA LEU A 110 -0.23 -8.01 -19.14
C LEU A 110 -0.69 -6.56 -19.03
N TYR A 111 -0.32 -5.87 -17.94
CA TYR A 111 -0.80 -4.53 -17.64
C TYR A 111 0.19 -3.41 -18.00
N GLY A 112 1.41 -3.74 -18.42
CA GLY A 112 2.43 -2.78 -18.83
C GLY A 112 3.23 -2.15 -17.68
N GLY A 113 2.97 -2.52 -16.43
CA GLY A 113 3.65 -1.99 -15.24
C GLY A 113 3.59 -0.45 -15.19
N LEU A 114 4.73 0.19 -14.91
CA LEU A 114 4.85 1.66 -14.95
C LEU A 114 4.82 2.23 -16.37
N ASN A 115 4.89 1.39 -17.40
CA ASN A 115 4.82 1.79 -18.80
C ASN A 115 3.49 1.41 -19.47
N MET A 116 2.38 1.50 -18.73
CA MET A 116 1.04 1.23 -19.23
C MET A 116 0.69 2.10 -20.45
N GLN A 117 -0.01 1.51 -21.42
CA GLN A 117 -0.50 2.16 -22.65
C GLN A 117 -2.02 2.30 -22.56
N VAL A 118 -2.48 3.40 -21.97
CA VAL A 118 -3.90 3.68 -21.75
C VAL A 118 -4.23 5.13 -22.09
N THR A 119 -5.50 5.39 -22.33
CA THR A 119 -6.07 6.72 -22.51
C THR A 119 -7.29 6.88 -21.62
N ASN A 120 -7.63 8.12 -21.27
CA ASN A 120 -8.76 8.46 -20.41
C ASN A 120 -8.64 7.87 -18.99
N VAL A 121 -7.39 7.82 -18.49
CA VAL A 121 -7.05 7.40 -17.12
C VAL A 121 -6.21 8.50 -16.50
N VAL A 122 -6.62 8.98 -15.32
CA VAL A 122 -5.83 9.91 -14.51
C VAL A 122 -5.18 9.13 -13.37
N PHE A 123 -3.86 9.18 -13.28
CA PHE A 123 -3.10 8.56 -12.19
C PHE A 123 -2.88 9.59 -11.09
N VAL A 124 -3.46 9.36 -9.91
CA VAL A 124 -3.36 10.29 -8.78
C VAL A 124 -2.50 9.66 -7.69
N GLN A 125 -1.54 10.43 -7.17
CA GLN A 125 -0.61 9.98 -6.12
C GLN A 125 -0.47 11.08 -5.07
N GLY A 126 -0.43 10.72 -3.78
CA GLY A 126 -0.06 11.64 -2.70
C GLY A 126 1.46 11.68 -2.50
N SER A 127 2.05 12.86 -2.29
CA SER A 127 3.52 12.96 -2.12
C SER A 127 4.05 12.32 -0.84
N LEU A 128 3.19 12.11 0.16
CA LEU A 128 3.52 11.43 1.42
C LEU A 128 3.02 9.99 1.48
N ASP A 129 2.38 9.49 0.40
CA ASP A 129 1.95 8.10 0.33
C ASP A 129 3.15 7.20 0.00
N PRO A 130 3.55 6.25 0.87
CA PRO A 130 4.62 5.31 0.58
C PRO A 130 4.33 4.43 -0.65
N TRP A 131 3.06 4.28 -1.03
CA TRP A 131 2.68 3.54 -2.24
C TRP A 131 2.90 4.33 -3.53
N SER A 132 3.10 5.65 -3.45
CA SER A 132 3.29 6.49 -4.64
C SER A 132 4.48 6.09 -5.50
N GLU A 133 5.53 5.53 -4.89
CA GLU A 133 6.72 5.02 -5.58
C GLU A 133 6.43 3.81 -6.48
N LEU A 134 5.31 3.10 -6.23
CA LEU A 134 4.87 1.98 -7.05
C LEU A 134 3.89 2.41 -8.16
N GLY A 135 3.53 3.70 -8.22
CA GLY A 135 2.56 4.26 -9.14
C GLY A 135 3.16 5.06 -10.29
N ILE A 136 2.33 5.40 -11.28
CA ILE A 136 2.70 6.30 -12.38
C ILE A 136 2.62 7.75 -11.87
N ARG A 137 3.76 8.43 -11.87
CA ARG A 137 3.92 9.83 -11.40
C ARG A 137 4.23 10.83 -12.51
N THR A 138 4.30 10.35 -13.76
CA THR A 138 4.61 11.18 -14.93
C THR A 138 3.54 11.00 -16.00
N SER A 139 3.01 12.13 -16.46
CA SER A 139 1.95 12.16 -17.47
C SER A 139 2.41 11.57 -18.80
N LYS A 140 1.49 10.88 -19.47
CA LYS A 140 1.60 10.44 -20.86
C LYS A 140 0.48 11.06 -21.69
N PRO A 141 0.63 11.14 -23.04
CA PRO A 141 -0.46 11.57 -23.91
C PRO A 141 -1.72 10.74 -23.65
N GLY A 142 -2.82 11.41 -23.31
CA GLY A 142 -4.10 10.77 -23.01
C GLY A 142 -4.22 10.13 -21.62
N ALA A 143 -3.15 10.09 -20.82
CA ALA A 143 -3.15 9.55 -19.46
C ALA A 143 -2.35 10.45 -18.50
N PRO A 144 -2.96 11.54 -17.99
CA PRO A 144 -2.29 12.47 -17.08
C PRO A 144 -1.97 11.82 -15.73
N ALA A 145 -0.90 12.28 -15.09
CA ALA A 145 -0.55 11.93 -13.72
C ALA A 145 -0.52 13.20 -12.84
N ILE A 146 -1.13 13.13 -11.67
CA ILE A 146 -1.23 14.21 -10.69
C ILE A 146 -0.57 13.73 -9.40
N VAL A 147 0.50 14.41 -8.98
CA VAL A 147 1.13 14.20 -7.67
C VAL A 147 0.71 15.33 -6.74
N ILE A 148 -0.11 15.02 -5.75
CA ILE A 148 -0.71 15.99 -4.84
C ILE A 148 0.21 16.17 -3.63
N ASP A 149 0.82 17.35 -3.53
CA ASP A 149 1.74 17.62 -2.45
C ASP A 149 1.06 17.70 -1.07
N GLY A 150 1.70 17.13 -0.06
CA GLY A 150 1.25 17.14 1.34
C GLY A 150 0.11 16.16 1.66
N THR A 151 -0.22 15.26 0.72
CA THR A 151 -1.34 14.31 0.91
C THR A 151 -0.88 12.87 1.05
N THR A 152 -1.75 12.07 1.68
CA THR A 152 -1.52 10.66 1.98
C THR A 152 -2.40 9.76 1.10
N HIS A 153 -2.47 8.47 1.44
CA HIS A 153 -3.10 7.44 0.64
C HIS A 153 -4.55 7.78 0.22
N CYS A 154 -4.74 7.95 -1.09
CA CYS A 154 -6.04 8.18 -1.73
C CYS A 154 -6.84 9.36 -1.13
N GLN A 155 -6.15 10.41 -0.65
CA GLN A 155 -6.81 11.51 0.05
C GLN A 155 -7.83 12.27 -0.83
N ASP A 156 -7.60 12.28 -2.15
CA ASP A 156 -8.49 12.82 -3.18
C ASP A 156 -9.88 12.18 -3.20
N MET A 157 -9.99 10.90 -2.80
CA MET A 157 -11.23 10.13 -2.82
C MET A 157 -12.14 10.37 -1.59
N TYR A 158 -11.63 11.00 -0.54
CA TYR A 158 -12.44 11.32 0.63
C TYR A 158 -13.36 12.52 0.38
N PRO A 159 -14.46 12.66 1.16
CA PRO A 159 -15.29 13.86 1.13
C PRO A 159 -14.46 15.13 1.36
N PRO A 160 -14.78 16.24 0.68
CA PRO A 160 -14.12 17.53 0.91
C PRO A 160 -14.24 18.01 2.36
N SER A 161 -13.17 18.59 2.88
CA SER A 161 -13.10 19.27 4.18
C SER A 161 -12.58 20.70 4.01
N ASP A 162 -13.03 21.61 4.88
CA ASP A 162 -12.51 22.99 4.91
C ASP A 162 -11.01 23.01 5.22
N SER A 163 -10.53 22.05 6.03
CA SER A 163 -9.13 21.87 6.40
C SER A 163 -8.26 21.25 5.30
N ASP A 164 -8.82 20.90 4.14
CA ASP A 164 -8.04 20.32 3.05
C ASP A 164 -7.01 21.32 2.52
N PRO A 165 -5.76 20.87 2.25
CA PRO A 165 -4.75 21.73 1.65
C PRO A 165 -5.18 22.18 0.25
N GLN A 166 -4.70 23.36 -0.17
CA GLN A 166 -5.06 23.91 -1.47
C GLN A 166 -4.67 22.98 -2.63
N SER A 167 -3.53 22.28 -2.53
CA SER A 167 -3.08 21.27 -3.50
C SER A 167 -4.13 20.19 -3.76
N LEU A 168 -4.80 19.71 -2.70
CA LEU A 168 -5.86 18.70 -2.80
C LEU A 168 -7.13 19.25 -3.45
N LYS A 169 -7.52 20.49 -3.10
CA LYS A 169 -8.67 21.17 -3.70
C LYS A 169 -8.46 21.38 -5.21
N ASP A 170 -7.27 21.84 -5.60
CA ASP A 170 -6.90 22.05 -7.00
C ASP A 170 -6.87 20.73 -7.78
N ALA A 171 -6.28 19.68 -7.20
CA ALA A 171 -6.24 18.36 -7.81
C ALA A 171 -7.64 17.78 -8.05
N ARG A 172 -8.56 17.86 -7.07
CA ARG A 172 -9.96 17.42 -7.25
C ARG A 172 -10.68 18.18 -8.36
N LYS A 173 -10.41 19.49 -8.50
CA LYS A 173 -10.94 20.30 -9.60
C LYS A 173 -10.39 19.83 -10.95
N GLU A 174 -9.09 19.58 -11.04
CA GLU A 174 -8.46 19.05 -12.25
C GLU A 174 -9.02 17.68 -12.64
N ILE A 175 -9.13 16.75 -11.69
CA ILE A 175 -9.74 15.42 -11.87
C ILE A 175 -11.18 15.56 -12.39
N SER A 176 -11.99 16.44 -11.77
CA SER A 176 -13.37 16.68 -12.20
C SER A 176 -13.45 17.21 -13.64
N ASN A 177 -12.55 18.11 -14.03
CA ASN A 177 -12.49 18.63 -15.39
C ASN A 177 -12.09 17.55 -16.41
N LEU A 178 -11.14 16.67 -16.06
CA LEU A 178 -10.73 15.54 -16.90
C LEU A 178 -11.90 14.58 -17.13
N ILE A 179 -12.59 14.19 -16.06
CA ILE A 179 -13.77 13.32 -16.13
C ILE A 179 -14.87 13.98 -16.96
N GLY A 180 -15.15 15.27 -16.72
CA GLY A 180 -16.14 16.03 -17.49
C GLY A 180 -15.83 16.08 -18.99
N LYS A 181 -14.55 16.24 -19.36
CA LYS A 181 -14.09 16.17 -20.74
C LYS A 181 -14.28 14.79 -21.35
N TRP A 182 -13.98 13.71 -20.63
CA TRP A 182 -14.15 12.35 -21.17
C TRP A 182 -15.62 11.99 -21.37
N ILE A 183 -16.51 12.44 -20.47
CA ILE A 183 -17.96 12.24 -20.61
C ILE A 183 -18.52 13.07 -21.75
N SER A 184 -18.04 14.29 -22.01
CA SER A 184 -18.54 15.09 -23.13
C SER A 184 -18.04 14.65 -24.51
N MET A 185 -17.08 13.72 -24.54
CA MET A 185 -16.54 13.12 -25.77
C MET A 185 -17.22 11.78 -26.14
N SER A 186 -18.12 11.25 -25.29
CA SER A 186 -18.91 10.04 -25.55
C SER A 186 -20.26 10.35 -26.17
#